data_AF-A0A368YFD0-F1
#
_entry.id   AF-A0A368YFD0-F1
#
_cell.length_a   1.000
_cell.length_b   1.000
_cell.length_c   1.000
_cell.angle_alpha   90.00
_cell.angle_beta   90.00
_cell.angle_gamma   90.00
#
_symmetry.space_group_name_H-M   'P 1'
#
loop_
_entity.id
_entity.type
_entity.pdbx_description
1 polymer ?
#
loop_
_entity_poly.entity_id
_entity_poly.type
_entity_poly.pdbx_seq_one_letter_code
_entity_poly.pdbx_strand_id
1 'polypeptide(L)'
;MPFKTAVMFIDLILENNPRARTPKKDPADKKMADWCTELERLHRLGPVGAVENENKGYSWKEIWNIINFCQQDDFWKTNILSPGKLRKQIIKLENKMKRAENFKKDEEISILQAVYAGAKKEEEGS
;
A
#
# COMPACT_ATOMS: atom_id res chain seq x y z
N MET A 1 -12.58 8.93 2.89
CA MET A 1 -12.58 9.20 4.35
C MET A 1 -11.15 9.47 4.82
N PRO A 2 -10.69 10.73 4.83
CA PRO A 2 -9.31 11.07 5.15
C PRO A 2 -8.95 10.80 6.62
N PHE A 3 -9.79 11.22 7.58
CA PHE A 3 -9.49 11.05 9.01
C PHE A 3 -9.37 9.58 9.43
N LYS A 4 -10.33 8.73 9.03
CA LYS A 4 -10.29 7.29 9.31
C LYS A 4 -9.02 6.64 8.76
N THR A 5 -8.62 7.03 7.55
CA THR A 5 -7.38 6.54 6.92
C THR A 5 -6.13 7.02 7.65
N ALA A 6 -6.11 8.28 8.11
CA ALA A 6 -5.02 8.82 8.91
C ALA A 6 -4.86 8.08 10.24
N VAL A 7 -5.96 7.81 10.96
CA VAL A 7 -5.95 7.06 12.22
C VAL A 7 -5.36 5.65 12.01
N MET A 8 -5.85 4.92 11.01
CA MET A 8 -5.31 3.59 10.68
C MET A 8 -3.82 3.65 10.35
N PHE A 9 -3.38 4.66 9.59
CA PHE A 9 -1.96 4.79 9.26
C PHE A 9 -1.11 5.08 10.51
N ILE A 10 -1.61 5.91 11.43
CA ILE A 10 -0.96 6.16 12.72
C ILE A 10 -0.82 4.85 13.51
N ASP A 11 -1.87 4.02 13.55
CA ASP A 11 -1.86 2.74 14.25
C ASP A 11 -0.76 1.81 13.73
N LEU A 12 -0.70 1.61 12.41
CA LEU A 12 0.32 0.76 11.78
C LEU A 12 1.75 1.30 12.00
N ILE A 13 1.94 2.62 11.95
CA ILE A 13 3.24 3.24 12.22
C ILE A 13 3.67 2.98 13.67
N LEU A 14 2.75 3.14 14.63
CA LEU A 14 3.06 2.99 16.06
C LEU A 14 3.24 1.53 16.47
N GLU A 15 2.53 0.60 15.82
CA GLU A 15 2.74 -0.85 15.99
C GLU A 15 4.16 -1.25 15.57
N ASN A 16 4.64 -0.72 14.44
CA ASN A 16 5.99 -0.97 13.94
C ASN A 16 7.09 -0.20 14.69
N ASN A 17 6.80 1.03 15.11
CA ASN A 17 7.74 1.92 15.77
C ASN A 17 7.02 2.79 16.80
N PRO A 18 6.93 2.35 18.07
CA PRO A 18 6.23 3.08 19.14
C PRO A 18 6.81 4.47 19.43
N ARG A 19 8.05 4.75 18.98
CA ARG A 19 8.72 6.04 19.18
C ARG A 19 8.52 7.01 18.02
N ALA A 20 7.81 6.60 16.96
CA ALA A 20 7.56 7.47 15.81
C ALA A 20 6.71 8.68 16.22
N ARG A 21 7.09 9.87 15.72
CA ARG A 21 6.34 11.11 15.98
C ARG A 21 5.13 11.24 15.05
N THR A 22 3.97 10.77 15.51
CA THR A 22 2.69 10.91 14.81
C THR A 22 1.85 12.08 15.35
N PRO A 23 0.81 12.55 14.62
CA PRO A 23 -0.20 13.45 15.16
C PRO A 23 -0.99 12.80 16.30
N LYS A 24 -1.66 13.61 17.13
CA LYS A 24 -2.72 13.09 17.98
C LYS A 24 -3.90 12.65 17.10
N LYS A 25 -4.60 11.60 17.52
CA LYS A 25 -5.82 11.10 16.84
C LYS A 25 -7.04 11.98 17.13
N ASP A 26 -6.87 13.29 16.94
CA ASP A 26 -7.84 14.33 17.27
C ASP A 26 -8.06 15.19 16.02
N PRO A 27 -9.31 15.40 15.56
CA PRO A 27 -9.61 16.30 14.46
C PRO A 27 -9.13 17.75 14.68
N ALA A 28 -9.00 18.20 15.93
CA ALA A 28 -8.50 19.54 16.25
C ALA A 28 -6.96 19.65 16.19
N ASP A 29 -6.24 18.52 16.10
CA ASP A 29 -4.79 18.54 15.97
C ASP A 29 -4.38 19.06 14.57
N LYS A 30 -3.59 20.14 14.55
CA LYS A 30 -3.15 20.76 13.29
C LYS A 30 -2.41 19.77 12.38
N LYS A 31 -1.55 18.91 12.94
CA LYS A 31 -0.77 17.95 12.15
C LYS A 31 -1.69 16.85 11.61
N MET A 32 -2.76 16.50 12.32
CA MET A 32 -3.81 15.59 11.84
C MET A 32 -4.58 16.20 10.67
N ALA A 33 -4.92 17.49 10.73
CA ALA A 33 -5.53 18.20 9.59
C ALA A 33 -4.61 18.22 8.36
N ASP A 34 -3.30 18.42 8.56
CA ASP A 34 -2.30 18.34 7.49
C ASP A 34 -2.23 16.92 6.88
N TRP A 35 -2.31 15.87 7.72
CA TRP A 35 -2.34 14.47 7.26
C TRP A 35 -3.59 14.15 6.45
N CYS A 36 -4.76 14.56 6.93
CA CYS A 36 -6.03 14.41 6.20
C CYS A 36 -5.97 15.10 4.84
N THR A 37 -5.40 16.30 4.78
CA THR A 37 -5.25 17.07 3.53
C THR A 37 -4.39 16.33 2.51
N GLU A 38 -3.27 15.74 2.93
CA GLU A 38 -2.40 14.97 2.03
C GLU A 38 -3.08 13.68 1.52
N LEU A 39 -3.85 13.00 2.37
CA LEU A 39 -4.64 11.83 1.96
C LEU A 39 -5.75 12.21 0.97
N GLU A 40 -6.41 13.34 1.19
CA GLU A 40 -7.42 13.86 0.26
C GLU A 40 -6.80 14.26 -1.08
N ARG A 41 -5.61 14.87 -1.07
CA ARG A 41 -4.84 15.14 -2.30
C ARG A 41 -4.47 13.87 -3.03
N LEU A 42 -4.04 12.82 -2.32
CA LEU A 42 -3.75 11.54 -2.93
C LEU A 42 -5.00 10.91 -3.55
N HIS A 43 -6.15 11.02 -2.88
CA HIS A 43 -7.42 10.53 -3.39
C HIS A 43 -7.87 11.26 -4.65
N ARG A 44 -7.86 12.60 -4.62
CA ARG A 44 -8.41 13.45 -5.68
C ARG A 44 -7.44 13.67 -6.84
N LEU A 45 -6.18 13.95 -6.53
CA LEU A 45 -5.17 14.34 -7.53
C LEU A 45 -4.22 13.19 -7.88
N GLY A 46 -3.88 12.36 -6.89
CA GLY A 46 -2.90 11.29 -7.07
C GLY A 46 -1.49 11.67 -6.62
N PRO A 47 -0.43 11.27 -7.34
CA PRO A 47 0.96 11.53 -6.98
C PRO A 47 1.29 13.02 -6.85
N VAL A 48 2.44 13.34 -6.26
CA VAL A 48 2.92 14.73 -6.22
C VAL A 48 3.14 15.24 -7.65
N GLY A 49 2.60 16.43 -7.96
CA GLY A 49 2.67 17.05 -9.28
C GLY A 49 1.51 16.70 -10.22
N ALA A 50 0.70 15.69 -9.88
CA ALA A 50 -0.51 15.38 -10.64
C ALA A 50 -1.58 16.47 -10.47
N VAL A 51 -2.28 16.76 -11.55
CA VAL A 51 -3.40 17.71 -11.63
C VAL A 51 -4.71 16.95 -11.87
N GLU A 52 -5.84 17.56 -11.51
CA GLU A 52 -7.15 16.89 -11.44
C GLU A 52 -7.63 16.30 -12.77
N ASN A 53 -7.33 16.96 -13.89
CA ASN A 53 -7.70 16.50 -15.23
C ASN A 53 -6.87 15.32 -15.75
N GLU A 54 -5.81 14.90 -15.06
CA GLU A 54 -5.02 13.72 -15.43
C GLU A 54 -5.62 12.40 -14.94
N ASN A 55 -6.66 12.44 -14.10
CA ASN A 55 -7.33 11.25 -13.55
C ASN A 55 -6.36 10.24 -12.90
N LYS A 56 -5.39 10.73 -12.12
CA LYS A 56 -4.39 9.92 -11.40
C LYS A 56 -4.73 9.69 -9.92
N GLY A 57 -5.94 10.08 -9.51
CA GLY A 57 -6.42 9.89 -8.14
C GLY A 57 -6.51 8.41 -7.76
N TYR A 58 -6.27 8.11 -6.49
CA TYR A 58 -6.41 6.75 -5.95
C TYR A 58 -7.74 6.60 -5.21
N SER A 59 -8.42 5.49 -5.40
CA SER A 59 -9.55 5.12 -4.55
C SER A 59 -9.09 4.91 -3.09
N TRP A 60 -10.00 5.09 -2.14
CA TRP A 60 -9.70 4.84 -0.73
C TRP A 60 -9.24 3.40 -0.47
N LYS A 61 -9.76 2.43 -1.23
CA LYS A 61 -9.37 1.03 -1.16
C LYS A 61 -7.91 0.84 -1.58
N GLU A 62 -7.49 1.46 -2.69
CA GLU A 62 -6.09 1.42 -3.13
C GLU A 62 -5.17 2.08 -2.11
N ILE A 63 -5.55 3.23 -1.57
CA ILE A 63 -4.77 3.92 -0.54
C ILE A 63 -4.56 3.01 0.67
N TRP A 64 -5.61 2.32 1.15
CA TRP A 64 -5.49 1.38 2.27
C TRP A 64 -4.58 0.18 1.94
N ASN A 65 -4.74 -0.40 0.76
CA ASN A 65 -3.89 -1.51 0.33
C ASN A 65 -2.42 -1.10 0.27
N ILE A 66 -2.13 0.09 -0.26
CA ILE A 66 -0.77 0.63 -0.36
C ILE A 66 -0.20 0.94 1.03
N ILE A 67 -1.00 1.51 1.95
CA ILE A 67 -0.61 1.74 3.34
C ILE A 67 -0.25 0.42 4.03
N ASN A 68 -1.13 -0.57 3.97
CA ASN A 68 -0.87 -1.89 4.55
C ASN A 68 0.39 -2.53 3.98
N PHE A 69 0.55 -2.52 2.64
CA PHE A 69 1.73 -3.06 1.97
C PHE A 69 3.02 -2.37 2.45
N CYS A 70 3.05 -1.04 2.48
CA CYS A 70 4.26 -0.31 2.84
C CYS A 70 4.61 -0.43 4.32
N GLN A 71 3.64 -0.71 5.20
CA GLN A 71 3.88 -0.90 6.64
C GLN A 71 4.30 -2.34 6.99
N GLN A 72 4.18 -3.30 6.08
CA GLN A 72 4.67 -4.68 6.26
C GLN A 72 6.10 -4.88 5.75
N ASP A 73 6.59 -3.98 4.89
CA ASP A 73 7.92 -4.08 4.29
C ASP A 73 8.97 -3.33 5.14
N ASP A 74 10.06 -4.00 5.49
CA ASP A 74 11.10 -3.45 6.40
C ASP A 74 11.74 -2.15 5.89
N PHE A 75 11.91 -2.03 4.58
CA PHE A 75 12.46 -0.83 3.98
C PHE A 75 11.42 0.30 3.98
N TRP A 76 10.18 0.04 3.61
CA TRP A 76 9.18 1.09 3.50
C TRP A 76 8.64 1.57 4.85
N LYS A 77 8.43 0.66 5.81
CA LYS A 77 7.87 1.01 7.13
C LYS A 77 8.77 1.95 7.92
N THR A 78 10.09 1.86 7.72
CA THR A 78 11.07 2.77 8.34
C THR A 78 11.12 4.15 7.67
N ASN A 79 10.77 4.22 6.38
CA ASN A 79 10.90 5.45 5.59
C ASN A 79 9.61 6.24 5.44
N ILE A 80 8.46 5.57 5.37
CA ILE A 80 7.14 6.18 5.13
C ILE A 80 6.37 6.31 6.43
N LEU A 81 6.60 7.44 7.12
CA LEU A 81 6.02 7.77 8.43
C LEU A 81 4.99 8.93 8.36
N SER A 82 4.48 9.24 7.18
CA SER A 82 3.42 10.24 6.99
C SER A 82 2.75 10.13 5.61
N PRO A 83 1.52 10.64 5.45
CA PRO A 83 0.84 10.71 4.16
C PRO A 83 1.62 11.50 3.09
N GLY A 84 2.29 12.59 3.48
CA GLY A 84 3.11 13.35 2.54
C GLY A 84 4.30 12.54 1.99
N LYS A 85 4.92 11.68 2.83
CA LYS A 85 5.95 10.74 2.35
C LYS A 85 5.36 9.63 1.50
N LEU A 86 4.18 9.12 1.86
CA LEU A 86 3.45 8.12 1.09
C LEU A 86 3.18 8.63 -0.32
N ARG A 87 2.56 9.81 -0.46
CA ARG A 87 2.23 10.43 -1.75
C ARG A 87 3.46 10.66 -2.63
N LYS A 88 4.62 10.99 -2.03
CA LYS A 88 5.90 11.12 -2.75
C LYS A 88 6.42 9.80 -3.33
N GLN A 89 6.13 8.68 -2.68
CA GLN A 89 6.63 7.35 -3.08
C GLN A 89 5.56 6.47 -3.73
N ILE A 90 4.33 6.97 -3.93
CA ILE A 90 3.16 6.16 -4.29
C ILE A 90 3.37 5.35 -5.58
N ILE A 91 3.96 5.95 -6.62
CA ILE A 91 4.25 5.27 -7.89
C ILE A 91 5.26 4.14 -7.71
N LYS A 92 6.27 4.34 -6.85
CA LYS A 92 7.26 3.29 -6.58
C LYS A 92 6.65 2.13 -5.79
N LEU A 93 5.78 2.44 -4.84
CA LEU A 93 5.03 1.44 -4.09
C LEU A 93 4.12 0.63 -5.01
N GLU A 94 3.36 1.31 -5.87
CA GLU A 94 2.48 0.66 -6.85
C GLU A 94 3.26 -0.29 -7.76
N ASN A 95 4.39 0.15 -8.29
CA ASN A 95 5.26 -0.71 -9.11
C ASN A 95 5.80 -1.92 -8.33
N LYS A 96 6.15 -1.74 -7.05
CA LYS A 96 6.62 -2.83 -6.20
C LYS A 96 5.49 -3.83 -5.89
N MET A 97 4.28 -3.34 -5.63
CA MET A 97 3.09 -4.17 -5.43
C MET A 97 2.77 -5.01 -6.67
N LYS A 98 2.71 -4.38 -7.86
CA LYS A 98 2.48 -5.09 -9.13
C LYS A 98 3.51 -6.18 -9.39
N ARG A 99 4.79 -5.91 -9.09
CA ARG A 99 5.84 -6.94 -9.19
C ARG A 99 5.57 -8.09 -8.22
N ALA A 100 5.28 -7.80 -6.95
CA ALA A 100 4.99 -8.83 -5.96
C ALA A 100 3.76 -9.68 -6.34
N GLU A 101 2.73 -9.08 -6.91
CA GLU A 101 1.56 -9.80 -7.43
C GLU A 101 1.91 -10.70 -8.61
N ASN A 102 2.74 -10.24 -9.54
CA ASN A 102 3.19 -11.05 -10.67
C ASN A 102 4.04 -12.25 -10.20
N PHE A 103 4.96 -12.05 -9.25
CA PHE A 103 5.74 -13.15 -8.67
C PHE A 103 4.86 -14.23 -8.06
N LYS A 104 3.79 -13.87 -7.34
CA LYS A 104 2.83 -14.84 -6.78
C LYS A 104 2.09 -15.63 -7.85
N LYS A 105 1.70 -14.98 -8.95
CA LYS A 105 1.04 -15.66 -10.09
C LYS A 105 1.98 -16.65 -10.77
N ASP A 106 3.25 -16.27 -10.97
CA ASP A 106 4.24 -17.13 -11.59
C ASP A 106 4.51 -18.38 -10.73
N GLU A 107 4.56 -18.22 -9.41
CA GLU A 107 4.68 -19.31 -8.44
C GLU A 107 3.47 -20.25 -8.49
N GLU A 108 2.25 -19.71 -8.50
CA GLU A 108 1.01 -20.50 -8.60
C GLU A 108 0.93 -21.29 -9.91
N ILE A 109 1.30 -20.66 -11.04
CA ILE A 109 1.37 -21.33 -12.35
C ILE A 109 2.39 -22.47 -12.31
N SER A 110 3.56 -22.25 -11.71
CA SER A 110 4.60 -23.28 -11.58
C SER A 110 4.12 -24.48 -10.77
N ILE A 111 3.45 -24.24 -9.65
CA ILE A 111 2.88 -25.31 -8.80
C ILE A 111 1.82 -26.09 -9.58
N LEU A 112 0.89 -25.41 -10.26
CA LEU A 112 -0.14 -26.07 -11.06
C LEU A 112 0.48 -26.94 -12.16
N GLN A 113 1.49 -26.44 -12.88
CA GLN A 113 2.20 -27.21 -13.90
C GLN A 113 2.85 -28.47 -13.33
N ALA A 114 3.46 -28.38 -12.15
CA ALA A 114 4.05 -29.54 -11.48
C ALA A 114 3.01 -30.59 -11.10
N VAL A 115 1.84 -30.16 -10.57
CA VAL A 115 0.72 -31.05 -10.23
C VAL A 115 0.16 -31.73 -11.47
N TYR A 116 -0.10 -30.98 -12.55
CA TYR A 116 -0.58 -31.55 -13.82
C TYR A 116 0.41 -32.54 -14.44
N ALA A 117 1.72 -32.25 -14.37
CA ALA A 117 2.74 -33.16 -14.87
C ALA A 117 2.84 -34.45 -14.04
N GLY A 118 2.57 -34.39 -12.73
CA GLY A 118 2.47 -35.56 -11.87
C GLY A 118 1.27 -36.43 -12.22
N ALA A 119 0.08 -35.83 -12.30
CA ALA A 119 -1.17 -36.54 -12.62
C ALA A 119 -1.09 -37.30 -13.96
N LYS A 120 -0.53 -36.68 -15.02
CA LYS A 120 -0.35 -37.35 -16.31
C LYS A 120 0.56 -38.59 -16.25
N LYS A 121 1.62 -38.54 -15.44
CA LYS A 121 2.54 -39.68 -15.28
C LYS A 121 1.89 -40.84 -14.53
N GLU A 122 0.96 -40.56 -13.62
CA GLU A 122 0.20 -41.58 -12.89
C GLU A 122 -0.85 -42.26 -13.79
N GLU A 123 -1.51 -41.50 -14.68
CA GLU A 123 -2.45 -42.04 -15.66
C GLU A 123 -1.77 -42.90 -16.75
N GLU A 124 -0.57 -42.54 -17.20
CA GLU A 124 0.19 -43.30 -18.21
C GLU A 124 0.93 -44.52 -17.64
N GLY A 125 1.04 -44.62 -16.31
CA GLY A 125 1.72 -45.69 -15.59
C GLY A 125 0.81 -46.78 -15.01
N SER A 126 -0.51 -46.68 -15.21
CA SER A 126 -1.53 -47.67 -14.81
C SER A 126 -2.10 -48.42 -16.00
#